data_AF-A0A7S4MP07-F1
#
_entry.id   AF-A0A7S4MP07-F1
#
_cell.length_a   1.000
_cell.length_b   1.000
_cell.length_c   1.000
_cell.angle_alpha   90.00
_cell.angle_beta   90.00
_cell.angle_gamma   90.00
#
_symmetry.space_group_name_H-M   'P 1'
#
loop_
_entity.id
_entity.type
_entity.pdbx_description
1 polymer ?
#
loop_
_entity_poly.entity_id
_entity_poly.type
_entity_poly.pdbx_seq_one_letter_code
_entity_poly.pdbx_strand_id
1 'polypeptide(L)'
;MEECHKKDFLPFTCSGCGQQFCLDHRTFEQHNCQNPQKAVEALFCPLCNQSISIKKGQNRNDRLDEHIEGGCKLSAAAERRKEAKQKGKCSLPSCGKFELMPIICKQCNKQFCVRHRLEPDHMCGRMNQSNNSKSSQENNTMNNNAQRSENC
;
A
#
# COMPACT_ATOMS: atom_id res chain seq x y z
N MET A 1 -14.70 37.03 -4.11
CA MET A 1 -15.08 35.72 -4.68
C MET A 1 -14.36 35.61 -6.01
N GLU A 2 -13.12 35.16 -5.99
CA GLU A 2 -12.46 34.74 -7.22
C GLU A 2 -12.64 33.22 -7.29
N GLU A 3 -13.57 32.76 -8.13
CA GLU A 3 -13.71 31.34 -8.39
C GLU A 3 -12.49 30.85 -9.17
N CYS A 4 -11.66 30.07 -8.48
CA CYS A 4 -10.50 29.41 -9.08
C CYS A 4 -10.98 28.21 -9.91
N HIS A 5 -10.96 28.36 -11.24
CA HIS A 5 -11.45 27.35 -12.19
C HIS A 5 -10.37 26.36 -12.67
N LYS A 6 -9.33 26.08 -11.86
CA LYS A 6 -8.35 25.06 -12.23
C LYS A 6 -9.01 23.69 -12.20
N LYS A 7 -9.02 22.99 -13.34
CA LYS A 7 -9.65 21.65 -13.48
C LYS A 7 -8.75 20.52 -12.99
N ASP A 8 -7.43 20.74 -12.97
CA ASP A 8 -6.42 19.78 -12.52
C ASP A 8 -5.78 20.23 -11.21
N PHE A 9 -6.58 20.47 -10.16
CA PHE A 9 -6.03 20.82 -8.85
C PHE A 9 -6.02 19.61 -7.92
N LEU A 10 -4.87 19.38 -7.28
CA LEU A 10 -4.81 18.52 -6.11
C LEU A 10 -5.47 19.27 -4.95
N PRO A 11 -6.59 18.79 -4.40
CA PRO A 11 -7.34 19.54 -3.39
C PRO A 11 -6.59 19.57 -2.06
N PHE A 12 -6.35 20.78 -1.54
CA PHE A 12 -5.82 21.02 -0.20
C PHE A 12 -6.96 21.41 0.73
N THR A 13 -7.13 20.66 1.81
CA THR A 13 -8.12 21.00 2.84
C THR A 13 -7.54 22.02 3.81
N CYS A 14 -8.20 23.17 3.97
CA CYS A 14 -7.85 24.18 4.96
C CYS A 14 -8.11 23.65 6.38
N SER A 15 -7.11 23.69 7.26
CA SER A 15 -7.23 23.17 8.64
C SER A 15 -8.12 24.04 9.55
N GLY A 16 -8.45 25.27 9.15
CA GLY A 16 -9.31 26.18 9.90
C GLY A 16 -10.80 26.06 9.54
N CYS A 17 -11.13 26.12 8.25
CA CYS A 17 -12.53 26.11 7.76
C CYS A 17 -12.98 24.78 7.14
N GLY A 18 -12.06 23.83 6.89
CA GLY A 18 -12.37 22.52 6.32
C GLY A 18 -12.70 22.51 4.81
N GLN A 19 -12.69 23.67 4.15
CA GLN A 19 -12.95 23.77 2.72
C GLN A 19 -11.71 23.36 1.91
N GLN A 20 -11.93 22.91 0.66
CA GLN A 20 -10.88 22.47 -0.25
C GLN A 20 -10.49 23.60 -1.21
N PHE A 21 -9.19 23.78 -1.39
CA PHE A 21 -8.61 24.82 -2.24
C PHE A 21 -7.49 24.25 -3.10
N CYS A 22 -7.17 24.91 -4.20
CA CYS A 22 -6.01 24.55 -5.01
C CYS A 22 -4.71 25.03 -4.34
N LEU A 23 -3.56 24.68 -4.94
CA LEU A 23 -2.25 25.09 -4.44
C LEU A 23 -2.13 26.62 -4.24
N ASP A 24 -2.74 27.40 -5.13
CA ASP A 24 -2.66 28.87 -5.12
C ASP A 24 -3.62 29.53 -4.13
N HIS A 25 -4.57 28.77 -3.55
CA HIS A 25 -5.56 29.27 -2.60
C HIS A 25 -5.51 28.56 -1.24
N ARG A 26 -4.46 27.76 -1.00
CA ARG A 26 -4.35 26.93 0.18
C ARG A 26 -4.08 27.71 1.47
N THR A 27 -3.55 28.93 1.40
CA THR A 27 -3.25 29.73 2.61
C THR A 27 -4.49 30.45 3.12
N PHE A 28 -4.52 30.74 4.42
CA PHE A 28 -5.67 31.39 5.05
C PHE A 28 -6.02 32.76 4.44
N GLU A 29 -5.00 33.50 4.01
CA GLU A 29 -5.14 34.83 3.41
C GLU A 29 -5.74 34.73 1.99
N GLN A 30 -5.28 33.78 1.18
CA GLN A 30 -5.70 33.66 -0.22
C GLN A 30 -7.19 33.34 -0.40
N HIS A 31 -7.80 32.62 0.55
CA HIS A 31 -9.23 32.30 0.50
C HIS A 31 -10.05 33.04 1.58
N ASN A 32 -9.47 34.04 2.26
CA ASN A 32 -10.11 34.77 3.37
C ASN A 32 -10.80 33.83 4.36
N CYS A 33 -10.01 32.94 4.97
CA CYS A 33 -10.51 31.92 5.89
C CYS A 33 -11.41 32.52 6.98
N GLN A 34 -12.58 31.93 7.19
CA GLN A 34 -13.50 32.34 8.26
C GLN A 34 -13.02 31.91 9.65
N ASN A 35 -12.13 30.92 9.74
CA ASN A 35 -11.69 30.32 11.01
C ASN A 35 -10.17 30.07 11.08
N PRO A 36 -9.31 31.06 10.79
CA PRO A 36 -7.85 30.89 10.85
C PRO A 36 -7.37 30.56 12.26
N GLN A 37 -8.12 30.96 13.29
CA GLN A 37 -7.79 30.70 14.69
C GLN A 37 -7.98 29.23 15.10
N LYS A 38 -8.77 28.46 14.35
CA LYS A 38 -8.95 27.01 14.57
C LYS A 38 -7.91 26.17 13.84
N ALA A 39 -6.98 26.80 13.14
CA ALA A 39 -5.91 26.11 12.43
C ALA A 39 -5.15 25.19 13.38
N VAL A 40 -5.17 23.90 13.06
CA VAL A 40 -4.35 22.91 13.76
C VAL A 40 -3.00 22.86 13.07
N GLU A 41 -1.96 23.27 13.78
CA GLU A 41 -0.59 22.99 13.38
C GLU A 41 -0.23 21.58 13.85
N ALA A 42 0.43 20.80 13.00
CA ALA A 42 0.82 19.43 13.32
C ALA A 42 2.28 19.16 12.95
N LEU A 43 2.91 18.25 13.67
CA LEU A 43 4.22 17.68 13.36
C LEU A 43 4.12 16.15 13.31
N PHE A 44 5.05 15.50 12.60
CA PHE A 44 5.15 14.04 12.60
C PHE A 44 6.24 13.59 13.56
N CYS A 45 5.91 12.63 14.43
CA CYS A 45 6.92 12.00 15.28
C CYS A 45 7.90 11.18 14.42
N PRO A 46 9.22 11.41 14.46
CA PRO A 46 10.18 10.67 13.64
C PRO A 46 10.29 9.19 14.02
N LEU A 47 9.87 8.84 15.24
CA LEU A 47 9.99 7.51 15.81
C LEU A 47 8.80 6.61 15.43
N CYS A 48 7.58 7.08 15.72
CA CYS A 48 6.36 6.31 15.49
C CYS A 48 5.54 6.76 14.27
N ASN A 49 5.92 7.87 13.62
CA ASN A 49 5.21 8.51 12.50
C ASN A 49 3.77 8.96 12.82
N GLN A 50 3.43 9.10 14.11
CA GLN A 50 2.14 9.65 14.53
C GLN A 50 2.12 11.17 14.30
N SER A 51 1.00 11.69 13.80
CA SER A 51 0.74 13.12 13.77
C SER A 51 0.46 13.64 15.18
N ILE A 52 1.19 14.67 15.58
CA ILE A 52 1.06 15.32 16.89
C ILE A 52 0.56 16.75 16.63
N SER A 53 -0.58 17.10 17.23
CA SER A 53 -1.14 18.45 17.16
C SER A 53 -0.41 19.39 18.11
N ILE A 54 -0.10 20.59 17.62
CA ILE A 54 0.57 21.68 18.33
C ILE A 54 -0.47 22.75 18.61
N LYS A 55 -0.62 23.14 19.89
CA LYS A 55 -1.51 24.25 20.25
C LYS A 55 -0.82 25.58 19.94
N LYS A 56 -1.62 26.62 19.72
CA LYS A 56 -1.13 27.98 19.47
C LYS A 56 -0.17 28.43 20.59
N GLY A 57 1.06 28.78 20.23
CA GLY A 57 2.10 29.23 21.16
C GLY A 57 2.91 28.13 21.85
N GLN A 58 2.62 26.84 21.63
CA GLN A 58 3.49 25.76 22.09
C GLN A 58 4.70 25.61 21.18
N ASN A 59 5.87 25.35 21.78
CA ASN A 59 7.07 25.01 21.01
C ASN A 59 6.92 23.61 20.39
N ARG A 60 7.41 23.47 19.16
CA ARG A 60 7.37 22.22 18.40
C ARG A 60 8.21 21.12 19.08
N ASN A 61 9.35 21.47 19.66
CA ASN A 61 10.27 20.54 20.33
C ASN A 61 9.65 20.05 21.64
N ASP A 62 9.27 20.94 22.55
CA ASP A 62 8.67 20.56 23.83
C ASP A 62 7.42 19.67 23.66
N ARG A 63 6.60 19.98 22.64
CA ARG A 63 5.41 19.17 22.33
C ARG A 63 5.77 17.77 21.82
N LEU A 64 6.86 17.63 21.06
CA LEU A 64 7.37 16.35 20.61
C LEU A 64 7.98 15.57 21.79
N ASP A 65 8.70 16.23 22.69
CA ASP A 65 9.27 15.62 23.89
C ASP A 65 8.17 15.09 24.81
N GLU A 66 7.12 15.88 25.06
CA GLU A 66 5.92 15.46 25.80
C GLU A 66 5.29 14.21 25.18
N HIS A 67 5.27 14.08 23.85
CA HIS A 67 4.78 12.87 23.19
C HIS A 67 5.72 11.67 23.38
N ILE A 68 7.04 11.89 23.30
CA ILE A 68 8.05 10.85 23.48
C ILE A 68 7.94 10.28 24.90
N GLU A 69 7.92 11.14 25.90
CA GLU A 69 7.85 10.79 27.31
C GLU A 69 6.47 10.25 27.72
N GLY A 70 5.39 10.82 27.18
CA GLY A 70 4.00 10.47 27.51
C GLY A 70 3.49 9.16 26.91
N GLY A 71 4.38 8.32 26.35
CA GLY A 71 4.03 7.01 25.81
C GLY A 71 3.98 6.97 24.27
N CYS A 72 5.04 7.44 23.62
CA CYS A 72 5.24 7.26 22.19
C CYS A 72 5.15 5.76 21.83
N LYS A 73 4.20 5.41 20.96
CA LYS A 73 3.92 4.02 20.55
C LYS A 73 4.93 3.51 19.51
N LEU A 74 6.21 3.67 19.80
CA LEU A 74 7.34 3.15 19.03
C LEU A 74 7.18 1.65 18.74
N SER A 75 6.82 0.88 19.78
CA SER A 75 6.57 -0.55 19.68
C SER A 75 5.42 -0.87 18.73
N ALA A 76 4.30 -0.14 18.79
CA ALA A 76 3.19 -0.35 17.86
C ALA A 76 3.59 -0.02 16.40
N ALA A 77 4.43 1.00 16.19
CA ALA A 77 4.96 1.32 14.87
C ALA A 77 5.96 0.26 14.38
N ALA A 78 6.79 -0.29 15.27
CA ALA A 78 7.70 -1.39 14.97
C ALA A 78 6.95 -2.69 14.65
N GLU A 79 5.93 -3.04 15.43
CA GLU A 79 5.08 -4.22 15.19
C GLU A 79 4.33 -4.10 13.86
N ARG A 80 3.74 -2.93 13.52
CA ARG A 80 3.13 -2.71 12.20
C ARG A 80 4.14 -2.89 11.06
N ARG A 81 5.37 -2.41 11.21
CA ARG A 81 6.44 -2.62 10.21
C ARG A 81 6.84 -4.08 10.10
N LYS A 82 6.94 -4.81 11.22
CA LYS A 82 7.24 -6.23 11.26
C LYS A 82 6.15 -7.07 10.59
N GLU A 83 4.89 -6.74 10.88
CA GLU A 83 3.72 -7.36 10.25
C GLU A 83 3.68 -7.09 8.74
N ALA A 84 3.86 -5.84 8.31
CA ALA A 84 3.94 -5.48 6.89
C ALA A 84 5.10 -6.20 6.19
N LYS A 85 6.27 -6.30 6.85
CA LYS A 85 7.42 -7.04 6.35
C LYS A 85 7.16 -8.54 6.22
N GLN A 86 6.38 -9.12 7.13
CA GLN A 86 5.99 -10.53 7.05
C GLN A 86 4.93 -10.76 5.97
N LYS A 87 3.94 -9.87 5.89
CA LYS A 87 2.84 -9.96 4.92
C LYS A 87 3.26 -9.62 3.51
N GLY A 88 4.28 -8.78 3.30
CA GLY A 88 4.73 -8.33 1.98
C GLY A 88 5.85 -9.17 1.35
N LYS A 89 6.18 -10.34 1.91
CA LYS A 89 7.30 -11.17 1.44
C LYS A 89 7.04 -11.70 0.05
N CYS A 90 8.07 -11.67 -0.80
CA CYS A 90 8.06 -12.30 -2.10
C CYS A 90 7.78 -13.82 -1.96
N SER A 91 6.85 -14.35 -2.74
CA SER A 91 6.50 -15.78 -2.71
C SER A 91 7.50 -16.66 -3.47
N LEU A 92 8.50 -16.06 -4.13
CA LEU A 92 9.59 -16.80 -4.78
C LEU A 92 10.59 -17.29 -3.72
N PRO A 93 10.79 -18.62 -3.54
CA PRO A 93 11.61 -19.17 -2.45
C PRO A 93 13.07 -18.67 -2.41
N SER A 94 13.65 -18.35 -3.57
CA SER A 94 15.00 -17.80 -3.69
C SER A 94 15.07 -16.30 -3.34
N CYS A 95 13.96 -15.65 -3.00
CA CYS A 95 13.88 -14.21 -2.77
C CYS A 95 13.39 -13.89 -1.35
N GLY A 96 14.27 -13.28 -0.54
CA GLY A 96 13.92 -12.77 0.80
C GLY A 96 13.41 -11.32 0.86
N LYS A 97 13.15 -10.69 -0.30
CA LYS A 97 12.69 -9.29 -0.36
C LYS A 97 11.21 -9.20 -0.04
N PHE A 98 10.78 -8.04 0.45
CA PHE A 98 9.39 -7.73 0.74
C PHE A 98 9.06 -6.34 0.23
N GLU A 99 7.78 -6.11 -0.06
CA GLU A 99 7.26 -4.81 -0.46
C GLU A 99 6.24 -4.33 0.56
N LEU A 100 6.17 -3.02 0.76
CA LEU A 100 5.17 -2.43 1.65
C LEU A 100 3.76 -2.54 1.08
N MET A 101 3.64 -2.46 -0.24
CA MET A 101 2.39 -2.65 -0.97
C MET A 101 2.43 -4.03 -1.66
N PRO A 102 1.39 -4.87 -1.49
CA PRO A 102 1.36 -6.18 -2.11
C PRO A 102 1.23 -6.05 -3.63
N ILE A 103 2.13 -6.70 -4.37
CA ILE A 103 2.05 -6.84 -5.82
C ILE A 103 1.63 -8.27 -6.13
N ILE A 104 0.34 -8.45 -6.43
CA ILE A 104 -0.26 -9.76 -6.66
C ILE A 104 -0.22 -10.09 -8.16
N CYS A 105 0.33 -11.25 -8.51
CA CYS A 105 0.29 -11.77 -9.87
C CYS A 105 -1.13 -12.20 -10.23
N LYS A 106 -1.67 -11.73 -11.36
CA LYS A 106 -3.05 -12.04 -11.78
C LYS A 106 -3.28 -13.52 -12.13
N GLN A 107 -2.23 -14.26 -12.50
CA GLN A 107 -2.35 -15.65 -12.94
C GLN A 107 -2.25 -16.66 -11.80
N CYS A 108 -1.29 -16.49 -10.89
CA CYS A 108 -1.08 -17.41 -9.77
C CYS A 108 -1.57 -16.88 -8.42
N ASN A 109 -2.04 -15.63 -8.37
CA ASN A 109 -2.57 -14.95 -7.18
C ASN A 109 -1.62 -14.92 -5.97
N LYS A 110 -0.32 -15.07 -6.21
CA LYS A 110 0.74 -14.94 -5.21
C LYS A 110 1.39 -13.56 -5.27
N GLN A 111 1.97 -13.14 -4.15
CA GLN A 111 2.63 -11.85 -4.02
C GLN A 111 4.12 -11.92 -4.38
N PHE A 112 4.64 -10.87 -5.02
CA PHE A 112 6.03 -10.79 -5.41
C PHE A 112 6.61 -9.40 -5.17
N CYS A 113 7.94 -9.30 -5.10
CA CYS A 113 8.60 -8.00 -5.03
C CYS A 113 8.64 -7.31 -6.39
N VAL A 114 9.00 -6.02 -6.45
CA VAL A 114 9.05 -5.25 -7.71
C VAL A 114 9.93 -5.95 -8.76
N ARG A 115 10.99 -6.62 -8.32
CA ARG A 115 11.90 -7.40 -9.18
C ARG A 115 11.31 -8.70 -9.73
N HIS A 116 10.32 -9.29 -9.06
CA HIS A 116 9.71 -10.55 -9.49
C HIS A 116 8.22 -10.39 -9.81
N ARG A 117 7.75 -9.16 -10.05
CA ARG A 117 6.34 -8.85 -10.34
C ARG A 117 5.85 -9.42 -11.66
N LEU A 118 6.76 -9.59 -12.62
CA LEU A 118 6.43 -10.12 -13.95
C LEU A 118 6.42 -11.65 -13.91
N GLU A 119 5.56 -12.24 -14.72
CA GLU A 119 5.34 -13.70 -14.79
C GLU A 119 6.63 -14.52 -15.02
N PRO A 120 7.55 -14.11 -15.91
CA PRO A 120 8.79 -14.86 -16.14
C PRO A 120 9.72 -14.85 -14.91
N ASP A 121 9.72 -13.75 -14.16
CA ASP A 121 10.66 -13.51 -13.06
C ASP A 121 10.34 -14.33 -11.79
N HIS A 122 9.12 -14.90 -11.71
CA HIS A 122 8.73 -15.80 -10.62
C HIS A 122 8.32 -17.20 -11.10
N MET A 123 8.63 -17.55 -12.35
CA MET A 123 8.25 -18.84 -12.95
C MET A 123 6.75 -19.14 -12.79
N CYS A 124 5.92 -18.18 -13.19
CA CYS A 124 4.47 -18.28 -13.12
C CYS A 124 3.97 -19.60 -13.73
N GLY A 125 3.11 -20.33 -13.01
CA GLY A 125 2.52 -21.59 -13.48
C GLY A 125 3.17 -22.88 -12.96
N ARG A 126 4.50 -22.92 -12.68
CA ARG A 126 5.12 -24.11 -12.05
C ARG A 126 4.73 -24.28 -10.57
N MET A 127 4.28 -23.20 -9.95
CA MET A 127 3.87 -23.14 -8.55
C MET A 127 2.41 -23.52 -8.27
N ASN A 128 1.63 -23.88 -9.30
CA ASN A 128 0.22 -24.29 -9.19
C ASN A 128 0.03 -25.82 -9.12
N GLN A 129 1.10 -26.61 -9.23
CA GLN A 129 1.01 -28.08 -9.38
C GLN A 129 1.10 -28.88 -8.07
N SER A 130 1.20 -28.23 -6.90
CA SER A 130 1.41 -28.95 -5.64
C SER A 130 0.14 -29.51 -4.97
N ASN A 131 -1.06 -29.34 -5.56
CA ASN A 131 -2.32 -29.72 -4.91
C ASN A 131 -3.22 -30.70 -5.70
N ASN A 132 -2.75 -31.35 -6.78
CA ASN A 132 -3.60 -32.29 -7.52
C ASN A 132 -2.92 -33.64 -7.79
N SER A 133 -2.65 -34.39 -6.73
CA SER A 133 -2.22 -35.78 -6.82
C SER A 133 -2.78 -36.57 -5.63
N LYS A 134 -4.07 -36.91 -5.67
CA LYS A 134 -4.64 -38.08 -4.98
C LYS A 134 -6.06 -38.36 -5.52
N SER A 135 -6.26 -39.63 -5.90
CA SER A 135 -7.46 -40.31 -6.45
C SER A 135 -7.59 -40.21 -7.99
N SER A 136 -7.70 -41.28 -8.79
CA SER A 136 -7.95 -42.70 -8.54
C SER A 136 -7.46 -43.53 -9.74
N GLN A 137 -6.95 -44.74 -9.48
CA GLN A 137 -6.96 -45.87 -10.44
C GLN A 137 -8.41 -46.10 -10.92
N GLU A 138 -8.73 -46.41 -12.18
CA GLU A 138 -8.64 -47.70 -12.90
C GLU A 138 -9.61 -47.48 -14.11
N ASN A 139 -9.38 -47.86 -15.36
CA ASN A 139 -9.23 -49.22 -15.85
C ASN A 139 -8.75 -49.22 -17.31
N ASN A 140 -7.92 -50.22 -17.62
CA ASN A 140 -7.62 -50.68 -18.96
C ASN A 140 -8.88 -51.15 -19.68
N THR A 141 -9.08 -50.71 -20.92
CA THR A 141 -9.68 -51.58 -21.95
C THR A 141 -8.98 -51.31 -23.26
N MET A 142 -8.35 -52.36 -23.77
CA MET A 142 -7.73 -52.46 -25.08
C MET A 142 -8.79 -52.19 -26.15
N ASN A 143 -8.45 -51.39 -27.17
CA ASN A 143 -9.00 -51.66 -28.49
C ASN A 143 -7.98 -51.29 -29.57
N ASN A 144 -7.43 -52.33 -30.20
CA ASN A 144 -6.74 -52.24 -31.48
C ASN A 144 -7.81 -52.14 -32.58
N ASN A 145 -7.75 -51.13 -33.45
CA ASN A 145 -7.62 -51.41 -34.88
C ASN A 145 -7.50 -50.17 -35.76
N ALA A 146 -6.77 -50.41 -36.86
CA ALA A 146 -6.88 -49.83 -38.20
C ALA A 146 -6.21 -48.47 -38.47
N GLN A 147 -4.96 -48.58 -38.90
CA GLN A 147 -4.37 -47.74 -39.94
C GLN A 147 -5.25 -47.76 -41.20
N ARG A 148 -5.53 -46.59 -41.79
CA ARG A 148 -5.04 -46.20 -43.14
C ARG A 148 -5.67 -44.88 -43.61
N SER A 149 -4.79 -43.95 -43.98
CA SER A 149 -4.82 -43.04 -45.15
C SER A 149 -6.15 -42.42 -45.60
N GLU A 150 -6.23 -41.08 -45.65
CA GLU A 150 -6.17 -40.31 -46.91
C GLU A 150 -6.22 -38.78 -46.66
N ASN A 151 -5.54 -38.06 -47.55
CA ASN A 151 -5.37 -36.61 -47.60
C ASN A 151 -6.65 -35.87 -48.02
N CYS A 152 -6.87 -34.67 -47.48
CA CYS A 152 -7.10 -33.42 -48.21
C CYS A 152 -6.88 -32.22 -47.28
#